data_AF-R4KC11-F1
#
_entry.id   AF-R4KC11-F1
#
_cell.length_a   1.000
_cell.length_b   1.000
_cell.length_c   1.000
_cell.angle_alpha   90.00
_cell.angle_beta   90.00
_cell.angle_gamma   90.00
#
_symmetry.space_group_name_H-M   'P 1'
#
loop_
_entity.id
_entity.type
_entity.pdbx_description
1 polymer ?
#
loop_
_entity_poly.entity_id
_entity_poly.type
_entity_poly.pdbx_seq_one_letter_code
_entity_poly.pdbx_strand_id
1 'polypeptide(L)'
;MDYKKIIAEKIKKSVELELETIERLIEIPPKSEMGDYAFPCFSLAKTLRKAPNMIAEDIARNIDREGFEKIENLGPYLNFFVDKGVFTKNTIEKILAEKDSYGASQIGKDKNITIDFSSPNIAKPFHVGHLFSTAIGNSLYRILSFEGYKCIGINHLGDWGTQFGKLICAYKRWCNKEQLEKEPIKELLRIYVKFHEEADKDSSLEDEARMYFKKLEDGEKEETELWEKFRELSLKEFQNVYDLLNVKFDSYAGESFYNDKMDAVVEEIDKKGLLVDSNGAKVVMLDEFNMPPCIIKKSDGATIYATRDLAAAEYRKNTYNFYKSIYVVGGEQKLHFKQVFKTLELMGYDWAKNCNHVSFGLVKFADKKLSTRKGEVIFLEDLLNESISKTLEIINEKNPELKDKDEVAKKVGVGAMIFTYLKNGREKDIVFDWKEMLSFDGETGPYIQYTYARAKSILRKLGTAEGEIDYCKLNTSEEFELIKYLESFQKSIFDAIDKLEPSILTRHIIDIAKAFNKFYNLHKIATVEDDKIKNARLKLVEATSQVIKNGLYLLGINTVESM
;
A
#
# COMPACT_ATOMS: atom_id res chain seq x y z
N MET A 1 15.94 16.37 -13.21
CA MET A 1 17.39 16.12 -13.23
C MET A 1 17.76 15.56 -11.87
N ASP A 2 18.56 14.51 -11.81
CA ASP A 2 19.07 14.04 -10.52
C ASP A 2 20.25 14.94 -10.11
N TYR A 3 19.97 15.98 -9.31
CA TYR A 3 21.00 16.91 -8.87
C TYR A 3 22.06 16.23 -8.02
N LYS A 4 21.72 15.17 -7.28
CA LYS A 4 22.75 14.40 -6.57
C LYS A 4 23.71 13.75 -7.55
N LYS A 5 23.19 13.16 -8.63
CA LYS A 5 24.04 12.59 -9.69
C LYS A 5 24.89 13.65 -10.39
N ILE A 6 24.32 14.81 -10.75
CA ILE A 6 25.07 15.92 -11.37
C ILE A 6 26.18 16.43 -10.43
N ILE A 7 25.85 16.62 -9.16
CA ILE A 7 26.83 17.02 -8.14
C ILE A 7 27.90 15.95 -8.00
N ALA A 8 27.52 14.66 -7.96
CA ALA A 8 28.46 13.55 -7.86
C ALA A 8 29.41 13.49 -9.07
N GLU A 9 28.91 13.69 -10.29
CA GLU A 9 29.70 13.77 -11.52
C GLU A 9 30.67 14.96 -11.52
N LYS A 10 30.25 16.12 -10.99
CA LYS A 10 31.11 17.30 -10.84
C LYS A 10 32.20 17.08 -9.77
N ILE A 11 31.85 16.51 -8.62
CA ILE A 11 32.79 16.22 -7.53
C ILE A 11 33.78 15.12 -7.96
N LYS A 12 33.33 14.08 -8.67
CA LYS A 12 34.16 12.97 -9.18
C LYS A 12 35.37 13.45 -10.00
N LYS A 13 35.26 14.59 -10.69
CA LYS A 13 36.38 15.20 -11.42
C LYS A 13 37.52 15.69 -10.50
N SER A 14 37.22 15.92 -9.22
CA SER A 14 38.14 16.46 -8.22
C SER A 14 38.57 15.43 -7.17
N VAL A 15 37.97 14.23 -7.16
CA VAL A 15 38.18 13.22 -6.09
C VAL A 15 38.21 11.79 -6.61
N GLU A 16 39.04 10.95 -5.99
CA GLU A 16 39.16 9.51 -6.29
C GLU A 16 38.17 8.67 -5.45
N LEU A 17 36.86 8.92 -5.59
CA LEU A 17 35.80 8.09 -4.99
C LEU A 17 34.88 7.54 -6.07
N GLU A 18 34.30 6.35 -5.89
CA GLU A 18 33.27 5.85 -6.82
C GLU A 18 32.04 6.77 -6.86
N LEU A 19 31.46 6.94 -8.06
CA LEU A 19 30.35 7.88 -8.29
C LEU A 19 29.19 7.63 -7.33
N GLU A 20 28.78 6.36 -7.18
CA GLU A 20 27.71 5.95 -6.26
C GLU A 20 28.02 6.28 -4.80
N THR A 21 29.29 6.25 -4.41
CA THR A 21 29.70 6.61 -3.05
C THR A 21 29.55 8.11 -2.81
N ILE A 22 29.96 8.93 -3.79
CA ILE A 22 29.80 10.38 -3.72
C ILE A 22 28.32 10.73 -3.65
N GLU A 23 27.49 10.13 -4.51
CA GLU A 23 26.05 10.38 -4.57
C GLU A 23 25.34 10.08 -3.24
N ARG A 24 25.71 8.98 -2.58
CA ARG A 24 25.18 8.61 -1.25
C ARG A 24 25.59 9.58 -0.14
N LEU A 25 26.76 10.20 -0.25
CA LEU A 25 27.27 11.16 0.73
C LEU A 25 26.63 12.55 0.59
N ILE A 26 25.95 12.84 -0.53
CA ILE A 26 25.28 14.14 -0.71
C ILE A 26 24.05 14.21 0.18
N GLU A 27 24.03 15.21 1.04
CA GLU A 27 22.99 15.48 2.03
C GLU A 27 22.15 16.69 1.64
N ILE A 28 20.94 16.79 2.22
CA ILE A 28 20.11 17.98 2.16
C ILE A 28 20.33 18.74 3.48
N PRO A 29 20.86 19.97 3.46
CA PRO A 29 21.10 20.74 4.67
C PRO A 29 19.82 21.02 5.48
N PRO A 30 19.91 21.17 6.81
CA PRO A 30 18.74 21.41 7.66
C PRO A 30 18.15 22.82 7.49
N LYS A 31 18.91 23.77 6.93
CA LYS A 31 18.50 25.16 6.68
C LYS A 31 18.81 25.52 5.24
N SER A 32 17.87 26.19 4.56
CA SER A 32 18.03 26.66 3.17
C SER A 32 19.20 27.63 2.98
N GLU A 33 19.56 28.37 4.03
CA GLU A 33 20.73 29.26 4.06
C GLU A 33 22.05 28.52 3.80
N MET A 34 22.07 27.21 4.11
CA MET A 34 23.22 26.33 3.94
C MET A 34 23.21 25.63 2.57
N GLY A 35 22.36 26.01 1.62
CA GLY A 35 22.29 25.40 0.30
C GLY A 35 21.21 24.33 0.18
N ASP A 36 20.98 23.91 -1.07
CA ASP A 36 19.99 22.89 -1.42
C ASP A 36 20.58 21.48 -1.28
N TYR A 37 21.88 21.35 -1.52
CA TYR A 37 22.65 20.12 -1.34
C TYR A 37 24.00 20.42 -0.68
N ALA A 38 24.51 19.50 0.12
CA ALA A 38 25.84 19.60 0.69
C ALA A 38 26.60 18.28 0.59
N PHE A 39 27.91 18.38 0.33
CA PHE A 39 28.82 17.24 0.33
C PHE A 39 29.80 17.35 1.52
N PRO A 40 29.82 16.36 2.43
CA PRO A 40 30.72 16.33 3.58
C PRO A 40 32.14 15.94 3.17
N CYS A 41 33.07 16.90 3.20
CA CYS A 41 34.47 16.68 2.79
C CYS A 41 35.31 15.92 3.85
N PHE A 42 34.74 15.58 5.01
CA PHE A 42 35.41 14.73 6.00
C PHE A 42 35.74 13.33 5.47
N SER A 43 34.88 12.82 4.58
CA SER A 43 35.06 11.53 3.90
C SER A 43 36.37 11.48 3.10
N LEU A 44 36.83 12.63 2.61
CA LEU A 44 38.03 12.79 1.79
C LEU A 44 39.30 13.02 2.61
N ALA A 45 39.19 13.34 3.90
CA ALA A 45 40.32 13.77 4.72
C ALA A 45 41.44 12.72 4.83
N LYS A 46 41.07 11.44 4.92
CA LYS A 46 42.03 10.33 4.97
C LYS A 46 42.75 10.15 3.63
N THR A 47 42.02 10.22 2.53
CA THR A 47 42.55 10.01 1.17
C THR A 47 43.43 11.17 0.73
N LEU A 48 43.00 12.41 0.94
CA LEU A 48 43.71 13.62 0.52
C LEU A 48 44.73 14.12 1.55
N ARG A 49 44.79 13.52 2.74
CA ARG A 49 45.69 13.90 3.85
C ARG A 49 45.67 15.41 4.15
N LYS A 50 44.49 16.02 4.05
CA LYS A 50 44.28 17.47 4.21
C LYS A 50 43.10 17.72 5.14
N ALA A 51 43.09 18.87 5.82
CA ALA A 51 41.98 19.25 6.70
C ALA A 51 40.67 19.40 5.88
N PRO A 52 39.53 18.85 6.35
CA PRO A 52 38.25 18.86 5.60
C PRO A 52 37.82 20.24 5.08
N ASN A 53 38.01 21.30 5.89
CA ASN A 53 37.69 22.68 5.49
C ASN A 53 38.54 23.14 4.29
N MET A 54 39.83 22.82 4.29
CA MET A 54 40.72 23.17 3.17
C MET A 54 40.45 22.30 1.93
N ILE A 55 39.90 21.10 2.09
CA ILE A 55 39.45 20.27 0.96
C ILE A 55 38.21 20.90 0.33
N ALA A 56 37.22 21.23 1.14
CA ALA A 56 35.99 21.89 0.68
C ALA A 56 36.31 23.19 -0.07
N GLU A 57 37.21 24.01 0.48
CA GLU A 57 37.66 25.27 -0.15
C GLU A 57 38.35 25.04 -1.50
N ASP A 58 39.27 24.06 -1.59
CA ASP A 58 39.95 23.74 -2.85
C ASP A 58 38.98 23.26 -3.93
N ILE A 59 38.02 22.41 -3.56
CA ILE A 59 37.02 21.90 -4.49
C ILE A 59 36.10 23.05 -4.92
N ALA A 60 35.62 23.90 -4.00
CA ALA A 60 34.75 25.04 -4.31
C ALA A 60 35.37 26.05 -5.30
N ARG A 61 36.70 26.20 -5.27
CA ARG A 61 37.43 27.08 -6.20
C ARG A 61 37.52 26.52 -7.61
N ASN A 62 37.65 25.21 -7.76
CA ASN A 62 37.95 24.56 -9.04
C ASN A 62 36.74 23.86 -9.67
N ILE A 63 35.65 23.67 -8.92
CA ILE A 63 34.47 22.99 -9.41
C ILE A 63 33.71 23.84 -10.44
N ASP A 64 33.23 23.17 -11.48
CA ASP A 64 32.39 23.77 -12.50
C ASP A 64 31.03 24.16 -11.92
N ARG A 65 30.71 25.47 -12.01
CA ARG A 65 29.50 26.08 -11.46
C ARG A 65 28.29 26.04 -12.39
N GLU A 66 28.43 25.54 -13.62
CA GLU A 66 27.31 25.45 -14.56
C GLU A 66 26.13 24.67 -13.96
N GLY A 67 24.93 25.25 -14.01
CA GLY A 67 23.70 24.69 -13.42
C GLY A 67 23.46 25.00 -11.94
N PHE A 68 24.35 25.76 -11.29
CA PHE A 68 24.20 26.19 -9.89
C PHE A 68 24.28 27.72 -9.79
N GLU A 69 23.42 28.32 -8.97
CA GLU A 69 23.44 29.75 -8.63
C GLU A 69 24.75 30.09 -7.91
N LYS A 70 25.12 29.27 -6.92
CA LYS A 70 26.40 29.38 -6.22
C LYS A 70 26.85 28.03 -5.66
N ILE A 71 28.16 27.88 -5.55
CA ILE A 71 28.80 26.76 -4.86
C ILE A 71 29.83 27.36 -3.91
N GLU A 72 29.68 27.12 -2.61
CA GLU A 72 30.52 27.71 -1.57
C GLU A 72 30.91 26.69 -0.52
N ASN A 73 32.03 26.89 0.16
CA ASN A 73 32.40 26.08 1.30
C ASN A 73 31.83 26.69 2.59
N LEU A 74 31.13 25.87 3.38
CA LEU A 74 30.70 26.23 4.73
C LEU A 74 31.39 25.30 5.72
N GLY A 75 32.59 25.72 6.14
CA GLY A 75 33.47 24.89 6.94
C GLY A 75 33.86 23.60 6.18
N PRO A 76 33.68 22.41 6.76
CA PRO A 76 34.07 21.14 6.15
C PRO A 76 33.09 20.61 5.09
N TYR A 77 32.13 21.42 4.65
CA TYR A 77 31.13 21.08 3.64
C TYR A 77 31.31 21.91 2.38
N LEU A 78 30.99 21.27 1.25
CA LEU A 78 30.81 21.92 -0.04
C LEU A 78 29.32 22.04 -0.31
N ASN A 79 28.80 23.26 -0.38
CA ASN A 79 27.37 23.55 -0.39
C ASN A 79 26.98 24.07 -1.77
N PHE A 80 25.93 23.49 -2.33
CA PHE A 80 25.44 23.76 -3.68
C PHE A 80 24.08 24.44 -3.59
N PHE A 81 23.94 25.55 -4.30
CA PHE A 81 22.68 26.28 -4.44
C PHE A 81 22.27 26.18 -5.90
N VAL A 82 21.15 25.53 -6.14
CA VAL A 82 20.69 25.26 -7.49
C VAL A 82 20.18 26.55 -8.12
N ASP A 83 20.39 26.75 -9.42
CA ASP A 83 19.66 27.78 -10.14
C ASP A 83 18.16 27.47 -10.06
N LYS A 84 17.44 28.24 -9.24
CA LYS A 84 16.03 27.99 -8.94
C LYS A 84 15.16 28.05 -10.19
N GLY A 85 15.51 28.90 -11.16
CA GLY A 85 14.77 29.01 -12.42
C GLY A 85 14.94 27.75 -13.25
N VAL A 86 16.18 27.26 -13.40
CA VAL A 86 16.49 26.00 -14.11
C VAL A 86 15.89 24.78 -13.40
N PHE A 87 15.99 24.70 -12.07
CA PHE A 87 15.35 23.66 -11.26
C PHE A 87 13.85 23.62 -11.50
N THR A 88 13.20 24.77 -11.38
CA THR A 88 11.75 24.91 -11.56
C THR A 88 11.31 24.49 -12.94
N LYS A 89 11.99 25.01 -13.97
CA LYS A 89 11.73 24.66 -15.36
C LYS A 89 11.82 23.15 -15.57
N ASN A 90 12.96 22.56 -15.22
CA ASN A 90 13.23 21.15 -15.47
C ASN A 90 12.25 20.23 -14.73
N THR A 91 11.88 20.57 -13.48
CA THR A 91 10.91 19.79 -12.71
C THR A 91 9.52 19.86 -13.33
N ILE A 92 9.02 21.06 -13.62
CA ILE A 92 7.69 21.24 -14.20
C ILE A 92 7.60 20.60 -15.60
N GLU A 93 8.57 20.87 -16.47
CA GLU A 93 8.59 20.32 -17.82
C GLU A 93 8.69 18.79 -17.81
N LYS A 94 9.49 18.20 -16.90
CA LYS A 94 9.56 16.74 -16.73
C LYS A 94 8.21 16.15 -16.31
N ILE A 95 7.54 16.75 -15.32
CA ILE A 95 6.21 16.30 -14.88
C ILE A 95 5.21 16.34 -16.03
N LEU A 96 5.19 17.43 -16.79
CA LEU A 96 4.23 17.62 -17.88
C LEU A 96 4.53 16.77 -19.11
N ALA A 97 5.80 16.40 -19.33
CA ALA A 97 6.21 15.48 -20.37
C ALA A 97 5.86 14.02 -20.00
N GLU A 98 6.20 13.59 -18.78
CA GLU A 98 6.00 12.21 -18.32
C GLU A 98 4.54 11.91 -17.92
N LYS A 99 3.78 12.92 -17.50
CA LYS A 99 2.36 12.83 -17.15
C LYS A 99 2.08 11.70 -16.14
N ASP A 100 1.24 10.73 -16.53
CA ASP A 100 0.86 9.59 -15.72
C ASP A 100 2.06 8.67 -15.39
N SER A 101 3.18 8.79 -16.11
CA SER A 101 4.42 8.07 -15.82
C SER A 101 5.42 8.84 -14.95
N TYR A 102 5.13 10.10 -14.58
CA TYR A 102 6.03 10.86 -13.72
C TYR A 102 6.20 10.19 -12.36
N GLY A 103 7.47 9.92 -12.01
CA GLY A 103 7.85 9.18 -10.81
C GLY A 103 8.16 7.71 -11.07
N ALA A 104 7.71 7.14 -12.19
CA ALA A 104 7.94 5.74 -12.53
C ALA A 104 9.41 5.46 -12.86
N SER A 105 9.82 4.22 -12.69
CA SER A 105 11.10 3.70 -13.18
C SER A 105 10.96 2.26 -13.65
N GLN A 106 12.10 1.62 -13.96
CA GLN A 106 12.18 0.23 -14.37
C GLN A 106 13.13 -0.57 -13.46
N ILE A 107 13.32 -0.14 -12.21
CA ILE A 107 14.20 -0.84 -11.24
C ILE A 107 13.73 -2.28 -10.95
N GLY A 108 12.43 -2.53 -11.13
CA GLY A 108 11.78 -3.82 -10.94
C GLY A 108 11.76 -4.73 -12.16
N LYS A 109 12.32 -4.29 -13.29
CA LYS A 109 12.27 -5.06 -14.54
C LYS A 109 12.79 -6.48 -14.33
N ASP A 110 12.07 -7.45 -14.91
CA ASP A 110 12.34 -8.89 -14.85
C ASP A 110 12.33 -9.49 -13.42
N LYS A 111 11.78 -8.77 -12.43
CA LYS A 111 11.60 -9.25 -11.05
C LYS A 111 10.13 -9.44 -10.74
N ASN A 112 9.77 -10.66 -10.39
CA ASN A 112 8.40 -11.02 -10.00
C ASN A 112 8.20 -10.75 -8.51
N ILE A 113 7.07 -10.14 -8.12
CA ILE A 113 6.70 -9.96 -6.71
C ILE A 113 5.33 -10.57 -6.47
N THR A 114 5.23 -11.50 -5.54
CA THR A 114 3.94 -12.01 -5.07
C THR A 114 3.46 -11.18 -3.90
N ILE A 115 2.18 -10.81 -3.89
CA ILE A 115 1.56 -10.02 -2.82
C ILE A 115 0.29 -10.74 -2.41
N ASP A 116 0.29 -11.31 -1.21
CA ASP A 116 -0.84 -11.97 -0.57
C ASP A 116 -1.58 -10.97 0.30
N PHE A 117 -2.82 -10.66 -0.06
CA PHE A 117 -3.61 -9.64 0.62
C PHE A 117 -5.11 -9.86 0.49
N SER A 118 -5.86 -9.18 1.35
CA SER A 118 -7.29 -9.37 1.60
C SER A 118 -7.60 -10.73 2.25
N SER A 119 -7.37 -11.83 1.52
CA SER A 119 -7.42 -13.22 1.97
C SER A 119 -8.54 -13.53 2.99
N PRO A 120 -9.81 -13.16 2.70
CA PRO A 120 -10.91 -13.38 3.62
C PRO A 120 -11.25 -14.87 3.72
N ASN A 121 -11.90 -15.23 4.84
CA ASN A 121 -12.51 -16.55 4.99
C ASN A 121 -13.91 -16.52 4.35
N ILE A 122 -14.17 -17.37 3.35
CA ILE A 122 -15.43 -17.35 2.59
C ILE A 122 -16.65 -17.77 3.42
N ALA A 123 -16.44 -18.38 4.60
CA ALA A 123 -17.49 -18.77 5.54
C ALA A 123 -17.75 -17.69 6.61
N LYS A 124 -17.08 -16.53 6.53
CA LYS A 124 -17.28 -15.40 7.45
C LYS A 124 -17.61 -14.11 6.68
N PRO A 125 -18.34 -13.18 7.31
CA PRO A 125 -18.60 -11.86 6.74
C PRO A 125 -17.33 -11.09 6.39
N PHE A 126 -17.36 -10.37 5.27
CA PHE A 126 -16.30 -9.44 4.93
C PHE A 126 -16.41 -8.17 5.77
N HIS A 127 -15.73 -8.16 6.91
CA HIS A 127 -15.81 -7.07 7.88
C HIS A 127 -14.73 -6.00 7.71
N VAL A 128 -14.91 -4.88 8.42
CA VAL A 128 -14.06 -3.67 8.38
C VAL A 128 -12.56 -3.92 8.50
N GLY A 129 -12.14 -4.86 9.36
CA GLY A 129 -10.74 -5.24 9.52
C GLY A 129 -10.05 -5.71 8.24
N HIS A 130 -10.78 -6.30 7.28
CA HIS A 130 -10.19 -6.73 6.02
C HIS A 130 -9.81 -5.56 5.09
N LEU A 131 -10.35 -4.35 5.32
CA LEU A 131 -9.97 -3.19 4.53
C LEU A 131 -8.51 -2.81 4.74
N PHE A 132 -7.91 -3.09 5.92
CA PHE A 132 -6.47 -2.91 6.13
C PHE A 132 -5.63 -3.69 5.13
N SER A 133 -5.79 -5.02 5.13
CA SER A 133 -5.05 -5.89 4.23
C SER A 133 -5.33 -5.53 2.77
N THR A 134 -6.60 -5.29 2.45
CA THR A 134 -7.04 -4.96 1.09
C THR A 134 -6.43 -3.64 0.58
N ALA A 135 -6.47 -2.57 1.37
CA ALA A 135 -5.96 -1.26 0.98
C ALA A 135 -4.42 -1.23 0.92
N ILE A 136 -3.74 -1.78 1.93
CA ILE A 136 -2.27 -1.84 1.97
C ILE A 136 -1.75 -2.68 0.81
N GLY A 137 -2.32 -3.87 0.60
CA GLY A 137 -1.91 -4.78 -0.47
C GLY A 137 -2.13 -4.18 -1.86
N ASN A 138 -3.30 -3.57 -2.12
CA ASN A 138 -3.57 -2.90 -3.39
C ASN A 138 -2.64 -1.72 -3.64
N SER A 139 -2.33 -0.91 -2.62
CA SER A 139 -1.40 0.20 -2.78
C SER A 139 0.03 -0.29 -3.05
N LEU A 140 0.51 -1.31 -2.32
CA LEU A 140 1.81 -1.92 -2.59
C LEU A 140 1.87 -2.53 -4.01
N TYR A 141 0.80 -3.21 -4.45
CA TYR A 141 0.71 -3.75 -5.81
C TYR A 141 0.88 -2.65 -6.87
N ARG A 142 0.19 -1.52 -6.70
CA ARG A 142 0.25 -0.38 -7.63
C ARG A 142 1.60 0.31 -7.61
N ILE A 143 2.13 0.58 -6.42
CA ILE A 143 3.46 1.18 -6.21
C ILE A 143 4.56 0.33 -6.86
N LEU A 144 4.58 -0.97 -6.59
CA LEU A 144 5.61 -1.87 -7.14
C LEU A 144 5.45 -2.03 -8.65
N SER A 145 4.21 -2.16 -9.16
CA SER A 145 3.98 -2.24 -10.61
C SER A 145 4.42 -0.96 -11.33
N PHE A 146 4.23 0.20 -10.71
CA PHE A 146 4.68 1.49 -11.24
C PHE A 146 6.20 1.61 -11.39
N GLU A 147 6.95 0.88 -10.56
CA GLU A 147 8.42 0.79 -10.62
C GLU A 147 8.95 -0.36 -11.48
N GLY A 148 8.07 -0.97 -12.29
CA GLY A 148 8.42 -1.97 -13.30
C GLY A 148 8.51 -3.41 -12.79
N TYR A 149 8.11 -3.69 -11.54
CA TYR A 149 8.01 -5.07 -11.04
C TYR A 149 6.81 -5.78 -11.67
N LYS A 150 6.97 -7.07 -11.99
CA LYS A 150 5.83 -7.92 -12.37
C LYS A 150 5.14 -8.41 -11.09
N CYS A 151 4.11 -7.68 -10.66
CA CYS A 151 3.35 -8.05 -9.46
C CYS A 151 2.33 -9.15 -9.75
N ILE A 152 2.15 -10.05 -8.77
CA ILE A 152 1.13 -11.11 -8.76
C ILE A 152 0.33 -10.94 -7.47
N GLY A 153 -0.87 -10.39 -7.59
CA GLY A 153 -1.82 -10.23 -6.49
C GLY A 153 -2.53 -11.54 -6.20
N ILE A 154 -2.36 -12.06 -4.99
CA ILE A 154 -2.89 -13.36 -4.55
C ILE A 154 -3.94 -13.09 -3.47
N ASN A 155 -5.16 -13.56 -3.72
CA ASN A 155 -6.20 -13.65 -2.71
C ASN A 155 -6.19 -15.07 -2.13
N HIS A 156 -5.49 -15.27 -1.01
CA HIS A 156 -5.33 -16.56 -0.37
C HIS A 156 -6.56 -16.89 0.50
N LEU A 157 -7.68 -17.18 -0.17
CA LEU A 157 -8.98 -17.39 0.46
C LEU A 157 -8.91 -18.47 1.55
N GLY A 158 -9.51 -18.19 2.71
CA GLY A 158 -9.79 -19.19 3.72
C GLY A 158 -10.97 -20.06 3.29
N ASP A 159 -10.75 -20.92 2.29
CA ASP A 159 -11.77 -21.75 1.64
C ASP A 159 -11.68 -23.23 1.99
N TRP A 160 -10.92 -23.59 3.03
CA TRP A 160 -10.86 -24.96 3.55
C TRP A 160 -10.91 -25.02 5.08
N GLY A 161 -11.49 -26.09 5.64
CA GLY A 161 -11.54 -26.32 7.10
C GLY A 161 -12.92 -26.74 7.62
N THR A 162 -12.96 -27.08 8.92
CA THR A 162 -14.13 -27.66 9.59
C THR A 162 -15.37 -26.76 9.55
N GLN A 163 -15.21 -25.46 9.35
CA GLN A 163 -16.32 -24.53 9.14
C GLN A 163 -17.20 -24.89 7.93
N PHE A 164 -16.66 -25.54 6.90
CA PHE A 164 -17.46 -25.99 5.74
C PHE A 164 -18.33 -27.19 6.07
N GLY A 165 -17.87 -28.11 6.93
CA GLY A 165 -18.72 -29.18 7.44
C GLY A 165 -19.93 -28.64 8.21
N LYS A 166 -19.70 -27.60 9.03
CA LYS A 166 -20.76 -26.87 9.74
C LYS A 166 -21.72 -26.21 8.76
N LEU A 167 -21.19 -25.54 7.73
CA LEU A 167 -22.01 -24.85 6.73
C LEU A 167 -22.83 -25.82 5.87
N ILE A 168 -22.26 -26.96 5.46
CA ILE A 168 -22.96 -28.04 4.74
C ILE A 168 -24.10 -28.61 5.60
N CYS A 169 -23.81 -28.91 6.88
CA CYS A 169 -24.81 -29.36 7.84
C CYS A 169 -25.95 -28.34 7.97
N ALA A 170 -25.60 -27.08 8.17
CA ALA A 170 -26.54 -25.98 8.30
C ALA A 170 -27.39 -25.80 7.05
N TYR A 171 -26.78 -25.94 5.87
CA TYR A 171 -27.44 -25.82 4.59
C TYR A 171 -28.51 -26.89 4.41
N LYS A 172 -28.15 -28.15 4.66
CA LYS A 172 -29.08 -29.28 4.55
C LYS A 172 -30.28 -29.17 5.50
N ARG A 173 -30.10 -28.55 6.67
CA ARG A 173 -31.14 -28.45 7.71
C ARG A 173 -32.01 -27.20 7.61
N TRP A 174 -31.41 -26.05 7.30
CA TRP A 174 -32.08 -24.75 7.51
C TRP A 174 -32.02 -23.79 6.33
N CYS A 175 -31.37 -24.16 5.22
CA CYS A 175 -31.28 -23.26 4.07
C CYS A 175 -32.66 -23.01 3.45
N ASN A 176 -32.97 -21.73 3.26
CA ASN A 176 -34.05 -21.29 2.40
C ASN A 176 -33.46 -21.02 1.00
N LYS A 177 -33.84 -21.85 0.02
CA LYS A 177 -33.32 -21.74 -1.36
C LYS A 177 -33.66 -20.40 -2.02
N GLU A 178 -34.86 -19.86 -1.79
CA GLU A 178 -35.25 -18.56 -2.35
C GLU A 178 -34.40 -17.42 -1.77
N GLN A 179 -34.13 -17.49 -0.46
CA GLN A 179 -33.29 -16.48 0.20
C GLN A 179 -31.83 -16.60 -0.23
N LEU A 180 -31.32 -17.81 -0.45
CA LEU A 180 -29.97 -18.05 -0.96
C LEU A 180 -29.78 -17.47 -2.36
N GLU A 181 -30.81 -17.51 -3.22
CA GLU A 181 -30.76 -16.91 -4.55
C GLU A 181 -30.77 -15.38 -4.52
N LYS A 182 -31.50 -14.79 -3.55
CA LYS A 182 -31.63 -13.33 -3.41
C LYS A 182 -30.44 -12.69 -2.69
N GLU A 183 -30.07 -13.23 -1.53
CA GLU A 183 -29.04 -12.68 -0.65
C GLU A 183 -28.14 -13.82 -0.10
N PRO A 184 -27.26 -14.39 -0.95
CA PRO A 184 -26.51 -15.60 -0.64
C PRO A 184 -25.74 -15.54 0.69
N ILE A 185 -24.95 -14.49 0.94
CA ILE A 185 -24.12 -14.43 2.15
C ILE A 185 -24.93 -14.17 3.40
N LYS A 186 -26.00 -13.36 3.32
CA LYS A 186 -26.91 -13.18 4.45
C LYS A 186 -27.56 -14.50 4.82
N GLU A 187 -27.96 -15.29 3.83
CA GLU A 187 -28.52 -16.62 4.08
C GLU A 187 -27.48 -17.60 4.63
N LEU A 188 -26.27 -17.66 4.04
CA LEU A 188 -25.18 -18.50 4.52
C LEU A 188 -24.75 -18.13 5.95
N LEU A 189 -24.70 -16.84 6.27
CA LEU A 189 -24.44 -16.36 7.62
C LEU A 189 -25.58 -16.72 8.57
N ARG A 190 -26.84 -16.53 8.15
CA ARG A 190 -28.02 -16.87 8.97
C ARG A 190 -28.01 -18.34 9.36
N ILE A 191 -27.79 -19.24 8.40
CA ILE A 191 -27.74 -20.68 8.69
C ILE A 191 -26.50 -21.04 9.52
N TYR A 192 -25.36 -20.38 9.31
CA TYR A 192 -24.15 -20.61 10.08
C TYR A 192 -24.29 -20.18 11.54
N VAL A 193 -24.86 -18.99 11.80
CA VAL A 193 -25.18 -18.53 13.16
C VAL A 193 -26.18 -19.48 13.82
N LYS A 194 -27.24 -19.85 13.09
CA LYS A 194 -28.22 -20.82 13.57
C LYS A 194 -27.60 -22.17 13.90
N PHE A 195 -26.61 -22.64 13.13
CA PHE A 195 -25.88 -23.86 13.46
C PHE A 195 -25.20 -23.75 14.82
N HIS A 196 -24.48 -22.67 15.12
CA HIS A 196 -23.81 -22.51 16.41
C HIS A 196 -24.81 -22.42 17.56
N GLU A 197 -25.90 -21.68 17.39
CA GLU A 197 -26.96 -21.57 18.42
C GLU A 197 -27.62 -22.93 18.73
N GLU A 198 -27.78 -23.78 17.73
CA GLU A 198 -28.35 -25.12 17.90
C GLU A 198 -27.31 -26.14 18.39
N ALA A 199 -26.05 -26.03 17.97
CA ALA A 199 -24.94 -26.88 18.42
C ALA A 199 -24.62 -26.67 19.91
N ASP A 200 -24.83 -25.46 20.43
CA ASP A 200 -24.74 -25.16 21.86
C ASP A 200 -25.80 -25.92 22.69
N LYS A 201 -26.93 -26.30 22.07
CA LYS A 201 -28.03 -27.05 22.69
C LYS A 201 -27.93 -28.55 22.44
N ASP A 202 -27.38 -28.94 21.30
CA ASP A 202 -27.24 -30.33 20.86
C ASP A 202 -25.83 -30.58 20.31
N SER A 203 -24.98 -31.22 21.13
CA SER A 203 -23.59 -31.50 20.76
C SER A 203 -23.46 -32.51 19.62
N SER A 204 -24.51 -33.26 19.26
CA SER A 204 -24.46 -34.20 18.13
C SER A 204 -24.33 -33.50 16.77
N LEU A 205 -24.71 -32.21 16.69
CA LEU A 205 -24.53 -31.39 15.48
C LEU A 205 -23.05 -31.16 15.14
N GLU A 206 -22.18 -31.10 16.15
CA GLU A 206 -20.72 -30.99 15.92
C GLU A 206 -20.16 -32.27 15.32
N ASP A 207 -20.66 -33.43 15.72
CA ASP A 207 -20.26 -34.71 15.15
C ASP A 207 -20.79 -34.89 13.72
N GLU A 208 -22.01 -34.42 13.44
CA GLU A 208 -22.55 -34.38 12.07
C GLU A 208 -21.73 -33.44 11.17
N ALA A 209 -21.36 -32.26 11.67
CA ALA A 209 -20.50 -31.33 10.94
C ALA A 209 -19.10 -31.90 10.65
N ARG A 210 -18.50 -32.62 11.62
CA ARG A 210 -17.23 -33.35 11.40
C ARG A 210 -17.38 -34.43 10.34
N MET A 211 -18.49 -35.17 10.34
CA MET A 211 -18.79 -36.17 9.31
C MET A 211 -18.88 -35.52 7.92
N TYR A 212 -19.62 -34.41 7.75
CA TYR A 212 -19.68 -33.72 6.45
C TYR A 212 -18.34 -33.14 6.02
N PHE A 213 -17.54 -32.61 6.95
CA PHE A 213 -16.21 -32.15 6.60
C PHE A 213 -15.32 -33.30 6.13
N LYS A 214 -15.38 -34.46 6.80
CA LYS A 214 -14.64 -35.65 6.36
C LYS A 214 -15.05 -36.12 4.97
N LYS A 215 -16.36 -36.16 4.68
CA LYS A 215 -16.85 -36.47 3.32
C LYS A 215 -16.33 -35.48 2.27
N LEU A 216 -16.24 -34.19 2.61
CA LEU A 216 -15.63 -33.19 1.74
C LEU A 216 -14.13 -33.46 1.53
N GLU A 217 -13.39 -33.85 2.57
CA GLU A 217 -11.97 -34.25 2.46
C GLU A 217 -11.77 -35.50 1.62
N ASP A 218 -12.69 -36.46 1.73
CA ASP A 218 -12.68 -37.71 0.96
C ASP A 218 -13.12 -37.48 -0.51
N GLY A 219 -13.52 -36.25 -0.88
CA GLY A 219 -13.91 -35.87 -2.24
C GLY A 219 -15.29 -36.36 -2.66
N GLU A 220 -16.18 -36.59 -1.69
CA GLU A 220 -17.55 -37.02 -1.97
C GLU A 220 -18.29 -35.95 -2.79
N LYS A 221 -19.04 -36.42 -3.80
CA LYS A 221 -19.58 -35.56 -4.86
C LYS A 221 -20.53 -34.50 -4.32
N GLU A 222 -21.45 -34.87 -3.44
CA GLU A 222 -22.49 -33.94 -2.95
C GLU A 222 -21.87 -32.83 -2.08
N GLU A 223 -20.99 -33.19 -1.15
CA GLU A 223 -20.31 -32.23 -0.28
C GLU A 223 -19.38 -31.30 -1.06
N THR A 224 -18.69 -31.83 -2.07
CA THR A 224 -17.83 -31.04 -2.97
C THR A 224 -18.64 -30.03 -3.78
N GLU A 225 -19.76 -30.43 -4.39
CA GLU A 225 -20.65 -29.54 -5.14
C GLU A 225 -21.22 -28.42 -4.26
N LEU A 226 -21.57 -28.71 -3.00
CA LEU A 226 -22.03 -27.70 -2.05
C LEU A 226 -20.91 -26.73 -1.66
N TRP A 227 -19.70 -27.23 -1.41
CA TRP A 227 -18.55 -26.40 -1.09
C TRP A 227 -18.21 -25.45 -2.26
N GLU A 228 -18.16 -25.95 -3.49
CA GLU A 228 -17.92 -25.14 -4.70
C GLU A 228 -18.98 -24.04 -4.82
N LYS A 229 -20.27 -24.39 -4.63
CA LYS A 229 -21.36 -23.42 -4.65
C LYS A 229 -21.18 -22.33 -3.58
N PHE A 230 -20.82 -22.68 -2.35
CA PHE A 230 -20.59 -21.68 -1.31
C PHE A 230 -19.41 -20.76 -1.66
N ARG A 231 -18.33 -21.33 -2.18
CA ARG A 231 -17.15 -20.58 -2.63
C ARG A 231 -17.49 -19.59 -3.75
N GLU A 232 -18.25 -20.01 -4.76
CA GLU A 232 -18.68 -19.14 -5.87
C GLU A 232 -19.58 -18.00 -5.40
N LEU A 233 -20.55 -18.29 -4.53
CA LEU A 233 -21.47 -17.28 -3.99
C LEU A 233 -20.72 -16.24 -3.16
N SER A 234 -19.80 -16.66 -2.29
CA SER A 234 -18.97 -15.74 -1.50
C SER A 234 -18.05 -14.89 -2.37
N LEU A 235 -17.44 -15.49 -3.41
CA LEU A 235 -16.58 -14.76 -4.34
C LEU A 235 -17.32 -13.67 -5.12
N LYS A 236 -18.55 -13.95 -5.55
CA LYS A 236 -19.38 -12.96 -6.26
C LYS A 236 -19.65 -11.72 -5.41
N GLU A 237 -19.92 -11.89 -4.12
CA GLU A 237 -20.15 -10.78 -3.20
C GLU A 237 -18.86 -10.02 -2.91
N PHE A 238 -17.76 -10.73 -2.62
CA PHE A 238 -16.46 -10.09 -2.42
C PHE A 238 -16.05 -9.28 -3.65
N GLN A 239 -16.37 -9.76 -4.86
CA GLN A 239 -16.08 -9.05 -6.10
C GLN A 239 -16.79 -7.68 -6.17
N ASN A 240 -18.03 -7.56 -5.69
CA ASN A 240 -18.72 -6.26 -5.64
C ASN A 240 -17.95 -5.25 -4.78
N VAL A 241 -17.44 -5.70 -3.63
CA VAL A 241 -16.64 -4.87 -2.72
C VAL A 241 -15.28 -4.55 -3.34
N TYR A 242 -14.61 -5.52 -3.98
CA TYR A 242 -13.35 -5.30 -4.67
C TYR A 242 -13.48 -4.34 -5.85
N ASP A 243 -14.57 -4.42 -6.61
CA ASP A 243 -14.86 -3.49 -7.71
C ASP A 243 -15.07 -2.08 -7.18
N LEU A 244 -15.78 -1.94 -6.05
CA LEU A 244 -15.95 -0.65 -5.37
C LEU A 244 -14.62 -0.04 -4.93
N LEU A 245 -13.70 -0.87 -4.43
CA LEU A 245 -12.35 -0.50 -3.99
C LEU A 245 -11.34 -0.41 -5.15
N ASN A 246 -11.73 -0.74 -6.38
CA ASN A 246 -10.84 -0.84 -7.55
C ASN A 246 -9.64 -1.77 -7.30
N VAL A 247 -9.92 -2.97 -6.79
CA VAL A 247 -8.95 -4.03 -6.47
C VAL A 247 -9.14 -5.19 -7.44
N LYS A 248 -8.04 -5.75 -7.92
CA LYS A 248 -8.03 -6.96 -8.76
C LYS A 248 -6.96 -7.92 -8.26
N PHE A 249 -7.17 -9.21 -8.52
CA PHE A 249 -6.24 -10.27 -8.17
C PHE A 249 -5.86 -11.06 -9.41
N ASP A 250 -4.62 -11.54 -9.44
CA ASP A 250 -4.09 -12.41 -10.49
C ASP A 250 -4.29 -13.89 -10.16
N SER A 251 -4.49 -14.21 -8.87
CA SER A 251 -4.72 -15.57 -8.38
C SER A 251 -5.68 -15.59 -7.19
N TYR A 252 -6.57 -16.57 -7.19
CA TYR A 252 -7.47 -16.90 -6.07
C TYR A 252 -7.13 -18.26 -5.46
N ALA A 253 -5.83 -18.63 -5.49
CA ALA A 253 -5.32 -19.86 -4.90
C ALA A 253 -5.41 -19.79 -3.36
N GLY A 254 -6.58 -20.16 -2.85
CA GLY A 254 -6.91 -20.27 -1.44
C GLY A 254 -6.37 -21.53 -0.78
N GLU A 255 -6.75 -21.74 0.46
CA GLU A 255 -6.26 -22.84 1.28
C GLU A 255 -6.45 -24.21 0.60
N SER A 256 -7.64 -24.46 0.05
CA SER A 256 -8.03 -25.72 -0.60
C SER A 256 -7.09 -26.16 -1.72
N PHE A 257 -6.52 -25.20 -2.47
CA PHE A 257 -5.64 -25.45 -3.62
C PHE A 257 -4.33 -26.17 -3.24
N TYR A 258 -3.91 -26.09 -1.98
CA TYR A 258 -2.65 -26.66 -1.51
C TYR A 258 -2.81 -28.02 -0.82
N ASN A 259 -4.02 -28.56 -0.72
CA ASN A 259 -4.28 -29.82 0.00
C ASN A 259 -3.43 -30.99 -0.48
N ASP A 260 -3.32 -31.16 -1.80
CA ASP A 260 -2.54 -32.19 -2.47
C ASP A 260 -1.02 -31.94 -2.46
N LYS A 261 -0.56 -30.80 -1.92
CA LYS A 261 0.85 -30.38 -1.91
C LYS A 261 1.50 -30.45 -0.53
N MET A 262 0.69 -30.56 0.53
CA MET A 262 1.19 -30.50 1.92
C MET A 262 2.04 -31.72 2.32
N ASP A 263 1.69 -32.92 1.87
CA ASP A 263 2.44 -34.13 2.26
C ASP A 263 3.86 -34.13 1.71
N ALA A 264 4.07 -33.61 0.49
CA ALA A 264 5.40 -33.48 -0.11
C ALA A 264 6.32 -32.56 0.74
N VAL A 265 5.78 -31.45 1.24
CA VAL A 265 6.50 -30.54 2.15
C VAL A 265 6.88 -31.25 3.45
N VAL A 266 5.96 -32.02 4.03
CA VAL A 266 6.22 -32.73 5.29
C VAL A 266 7.31 -33.78 5.11
N GLU A 267 7.27 -34.56 4.02
CA GLU A 267 8.32 -35.51 3.68
C GLU A 267 9.67 -34.84 3.48
N GLU A 268 9.70 -33.64 2.90
CA GLU A 268 10.94 -32.91 2.70
C GLU A 268 11.55 -32.44 4.02
N ILE A 269 10.73 -31.92 4.94
CA ILE A 269 11.17 -31.53 6.29
C ILE A 269 11.77 -32.75 7.02
N ASP A 270 11.13 -33.92 6.89
CA ASP A 270 11.59 -35.18 7.49
C ASP A 270 12.93 -35.65 6.88
N LYS A 271 13.05 -35.62 5.54
CA LYS A 271 14.29 -35.96 4.83
C LYS A 271 15.47 -35.06 5.21
N LYS A 272 15.20 -33.81 5.59
CA LYS A 272 16.19 -32.85 6.08
C LYS A 272 16.51 -33.01 7.58
N GLY A 273 15.86 -33.96 8.26
CA GLY A 273 16.08 -34.25 9.69
C GLY A 273 15.57 -33.16 10.64
N LEU A 274 14.64 -32.32 10.18
CA LEU A 274 14.10 -31.20 10.95
C LEU A 274 12.83 -31.55 11.73
N LEU A 275 12.17 -32.66 11.36
CA LEU A 275 10.89 -33.07 11.92
C LEU A 275 11.11 -33.90 13.20
N VAL A 276 10.57 -33.41 14.32
CA VAL A 276 10.73 -34.03 15.65
C VAL A 276 9.36 -34.33 16.26
N ASP A 277 9.24 -35.48 16.92
CA ASP A 277 8.06 -35.83 17.71
C ASP A 277 8.05 -35.05 19.04
N SER A 278 6.96 -34.34 19.31
CA SER A 278 6.75 -33.57 20.53
C SER A 278 5.30 -33.66 20.98
N ASN A 279 5.06 -34.31 22.12
CA ASN A 279 3.73 -34.56 22.70
C ASN A 279 2.74 -35.20 21.69
N GLY A 280 3.24 -36.12 20.87
CA GLY A 280 2.46 -36.80 19.83
C GLY A 280 2.27 -36.01 18.54
N ALA A 281 2.61 -34.72 18.50
CA ALA A 281 2.63 -33.91 17.28
C ALA A 281 4.01 -33.95 16.62
N LYS A 282 4.07 -33.72 15.30
CA LYS A 282 5.33 -33.53 14.58
C LYS A 282 5.62 -32.04 14.40
N VAL A 283 6.78 -31.59 14.86
CA VAL A 283 7.16 -30.17 14.94
C VAL A 283 8.56 -29.92 14.40
N VAL A 284 8.85 -28.67 14.03
CA VAL A 284 10.21 -28.15 13.82
C VAL A 284 10.59 -27.34 15.04
N MET A 285 11.70 -27.71 15.68
CA MET A 285 12.20 -27.04 16.88
C MET A 285 12.82 -25.68 16.52
N LEU A 286 12.43 -24.64 17.25
CA LEU A 286 12.85 -23.25 16.98
C LEU A 286 13.41 -22.55 18.23
N ASP A 287 13.72 -23.31 19.28
CA ASP A 287 14.19 -22.79 20.57
C ASP A 287 15.49 -22.00 20.45
N GLU A 288 16.40 -22.42 19.55
CA GLU A 288 17.64 -21.70 19.23
C GLU A 288 17.40 -20.28 18.70
N PHE A 289 16.18 -19.99 18.20
CA PHE A 289 15.76 -18.70 17.69
C PHE A 289 14.82 -17.95 18.64
N ASN A 290 14.71 -18.38 19.89
CA ASN A 290 13.79 -17.83 20.90
C ASN A 290 12.32 -17.84 20.45
N MET A 291 11.90 -18.92 19.78
CA MET A 291 10.51 -19.13 19.36
C MET A 291 10.01 -20.51 19.77
N PRO A 292 8.72 -20.67 20.09
CA PRO A 292 8.13 -21.99 20.29
C PRO A 292 8.22 -22.83 18.99
N PRO A 293 8.16 -24.17 19.11
CA PRO A 293 8.20 -25.06 17.95
C PRO A 293 7.11 -24.75 16.92
N CYS A 294 7.44 -24.88 15.64
CA CYS A 294 6.48 -24.79 14.55
C CYS A 294 5.81 -26.15 14.38
N ILE A 295 4.51 -26.24 14.67
CA ILE A 295 3.77 -27.50 14.53
C ILE A 295 3.52 -27.76 13.03
N ILE A 296 3.86 -28.95 12.55
CA ILE A 296 3.70 -29.34 11.13
C ILE A 296 2.55 -30.35 10.97
N LYS A 297 2.47 -31.35 11.86
CA LYS A 297 1.31 -32.27 11.93
C LYS A 297 0.86 -32.41 13.37
N LYS A 298 -0.46 -32.42 13.59
CA LYS A 298 -1.06 -32.72 14.90
C LYS A 298 -0.91 -34.20 15.25
N SER A 299 -1.27 -34.54 16.49
CA SER A 299 -1.24 -35.93 16.99
C SER A 299 -2.23 -36.88 16.33
N ASP A 300 -3.29 -36.35 15.73
CA ASP A 300 -4.23 -37.09 14.87
C ASP A 300 -3.72 -37.25 13.42
N GLY A 301 -2.52 -36.77 13.13
CA GLY A 301 -1.90 -36.80 11.79
C GLY A 301 -2.36 -35.68 10.86
N ALA A 302 -3.32 -34.84 11.27
CA ALA A 302 -3.85 -33.77 10.44
C ALA A 302 -2.81 -32.65 10.22
N THR A 303 -2.69 -32.20 8.98
CA THR A 303 -1.91 -31.02 8.60
C THR A 303 -2.56 -29.74 9.11
N ILE A 304 -1.75 -28.71 9.40
CA ILE A 304 -2.24 -27.43 9.93
C ILE A 304 -1.88 -26.24 9.02
N TYR A 305 -2.29 -25.04 9.42
CA TYR A 305 -2.01 -23.78 8.72
C TYR A 305 -0.53 -23.60 8.35
N ALA A 306 0.41 -23.90 9.25
CA ALA A 306 1.84 -23.77 8.97
C ALA A 306 2.29 -24.61 7.78
N THR A 307 1.88 -25.87 7.71
CA THR A 307 2.20 -26.78 6.59
C THR A 307 1.61 -26.31 5.28
N ARG A 308 0.40 -25.76 5.33
CA ARG A 308 -0.26 -25.16 4.18
C ARG A 308 0.48 -23.92 3.69
N ASP A 309 0.92 -23.05 4.60
CA ASP A 309 1.67 -21.83 4.25
C ASP A 309 3.07 -22.14 3.72
N LEU A 310 3.72 -23.19 4.22
CA LEU A 310 4.96 -23.71 3.65
C LEU A 310 4.74 -24.18 2.21
N ALA A 311 3.71 -25.00 1.97
CA ALA A 311 3.34 -25.45 0.62
C ALA A 311 2.98 -24.27 -0.30
N ALA A 312 2.29 -23.25 0.22
CA ALA A 312 1.96 -22.05 -0.52
C ALA A 312 3.22 -21.23 -0.88
N ALA A 313 4.16 -21.07 0.04
CA ALA A 313 5.43 -20.37 -0.22
C ALA A 313 6.26 -21.09 -1.30
N GLU A 314 6.40 -22.41 -1.21
CA GLU A 314 7.10 -23.22 -2.21
C GLU A 314 6.41 -23.19 -3.57
N TYR A 315 5.08 -23.33 -3.61
CA TYR A 315 4.30 -23.21 -4.84
C TYR A 315 4.51 -21.85 -5.50
N ARG A 316 4.44 -20.76 -4.73
CA ARG A 316 4.67 -19.40 -5.23
C ARG A 316 6.09 -19.25 -5.77
N LYS A 317 7.09 -19.85 -5.11
CA LYS A 317 8.48 -19.83 -5.58
C LYS A 317 8.63 -20.61 -6.88
N ASN A 318 8.08 -21.82 -6.98
CA ASN A 318 8.21 -22.67 -8.15
C ASN A 318 7.41 -22.14 -9.35
N THR A 319 6.23 -21.57 -9.11
CA THR A 319 5.33 -21.09 -10.16
C THR A 319 5.70 -19.70 -10.66
N TYR A 320 5.97 -18.77 -9.74
CA TYR A 320 6.20 -17.36 -10.09
C TYR A 320 7.68 -16.98 -10.03
N ASN A 321 8.55 -17.82 -9.49
CA ASN A 321 9.96 -17.50 -9.25
C ASN A 321 10.17 -16.09 -8.68
N PHE A 322 9.49 -15.80 -7.56
CA PHE A 322 9.49 -14.46 -7.01
C PHE A 322 10.89 -14.00 -6.60
N TYR A 323 11.13 -12.70 -6.80
CA TYR A 323 12.22 -11.92 -6.23
C TYR A 323 11.92 -11.55 -4.78
N LYS A 324 10.65 -11.19 -4.48
CA LYS A 324 10.15 -10.90 -3.13
C LYS A 324 8.72 -11.45 -3.00
N SER A 325 8.38 -12.01 -1.84
CA SER A 325 7.01 -12.43 -1.51
C SER A 325 6.53 -11.63 -0.31
N ILE A 326 5.41 -10.93 -0.45
CA ILE A 326 4.84 -10.02 0.53
C ILE A 326 3.53 -10.62 1.06
N TYR A 327 3.42 -10.74 2.38
CA TYR A 327 2.25 -11.28 3.08
C TYR A 327 1.62 -10.16 3.91
N VAL A 328 0.49 -9.62 3.46
CA VAL A 328 -0.22 -8.52 4.13
C VAL A 328 -1.27 -9.11 5.07
N VAL A 329 -0.85 -9.48 6.27
CA VAL A 329 -1.68 -10.22 7.24
C VAL A 329 -1.64 -9.55 8.61
N GLY A 330 -2.73 -9.63 9.39
CA GLY A 330 -2.87 -8.97 10.70
C GLY A 330 -1.71 -9.23 11.67
N GLY A 331 -1.48 -8.28 12.58
CA GLY A 331 -0.37 -8.33 13.55
C GLY A 331 -0.41 -9.52 14.51
N GLU A 332 -1.58 -10.10 14.74
CA GLU A 332 -1.77 -11.32 15.52
C GLU A 332 -1.05 -12.54 14.93
N GLN A 333 -0.74 -12.56 13.62
CA GLN A 333 -0.04 -13.65 12.94
C GLN A 333 1.48 -13.47 12.88
N LYS A 334 2.06 -12.47 13.57
CA LYS A 334 3.51 -12.19 13.56
C LYS A 334 4.35 -13.41 13.96
N LEU A 335 3.96 -14.12 15.01
CA LEU A 335 4.71 -15.31 15.45
C LEU A 335 4.64 -16.43 14.40
N HIS A 336 3.44 -16.68 13.88
CA HIS A 336 3.21 -17.70 12.86
C HIS A 336 4.10 -17.51 11.63
N PHE A 337 4.11 -16.32 11.01
CA PHE A 337 4.96 -16.09 9.84
C PHE A 337 6.45 -16.13 10.15
N LYS A 338 6.88 -15.71 11.35
CA LYS A 338 8.27 -15.90 11.78
C LYS A 338 8.64 -17.38 11.85
N GLN A 339 7.75 -18.22 12.37
CA GLN A 339 7.95 -19.66 12.43
C GLN A 339 8.01 -20.27 11.02
N VAL A 340 7.03 -19.95 10.15
CA VAL A 340 6.99 -20.45 8.77
C VAL A 340 8.25 -20.05 7.99
N PHE A 341 8.65 -18.79 8.03
CA PHE A 341 9.84 -18.32 7.30
C PHE A 341 11.13 -18.91 7.86
N LYS A 342 11.23 -19.06 9.18
CA LYS A 342 12.40 -19.72 9.80
C LYS A 342 12.44 -21.20 9.43
N THR A 343 11.30 -21.89 9.36
CA THR A 343 11.24 -23.28 8.90
C THR A 343 11.73 -23.39 7.45
N LEU A 344 11.32 -22.49 6.54
CA LEU A 344 11.84 -22.46 5.16
C LEU A 344 13.36 -22.24 5.10
N GLU A 345 13.89 -21.35 5.95
CA GLU A 345 15.33 -21.12 6.05
C GLU A 345 16.08 -22.37 6.54
N LEU A 346 15.56 -23.06 7.56
CA LEU A 346 16.13 -24.32 8.07
C LEU A 346 16.04 -25.45 7.02
N MET A 347 15.01 -25.42 6.17
CA MET A 347 14.94 -26.29 4.99
C MET A 347 16.02 -25.93 3.95
N GLY A 348 16.87 -24.93 4.15
CA GLY A 348 17.95 -24.57 3.23
C GLY A 348 17.49 -23.71 2.05
N TYR A 349 16.33 -23.07 2.15
CA TYR A 349 15.84 -22.18 1.11
C TYR A 349 16.35 -20.75 1.29
N ASP A 350 17.39 -20.38 0.52
CA ASP A 350 17.98 -19.04 0.54
C ASP A 350 16.98 -17.90 0.24
N TRP A 351 15.90 -18.23 -0.49
CA TRP A 351 14.84 -17.28 -0.83
C TRP A 351 13.87 -17.01 0.32
N ALA A 352 13.93 -17.75 1.43
CA ALA A 352 13.09 -17.52 2.61
C ALA A 352 13.27 -16.10 3.17
N LYS A 353 14.49 -15.53 3.09
CA LYS A 353 14.78 -14.14 3.47
C LYS A 353 14.05 -13.08 2.64
N ASN A 354 13.52 -13.47 1.49
CA ASN A 354 12.75 -12.59 0.60
C ASN A 354 11.24 -12.67 0.88
N CYS A 355 10.80 -13.50 1.83
CA CYS A 355 9.44 -13.52 2.34
C CYS A 355 9.28 -12.46 3.44
N ASN A 356 8.29 -11.57 3.28
CA ASN A 356 8.10 -10.40 4.13
C ASN A 356 6.68 -10.38 4.68
N HIS A 357 6.55 -10.42 6.01
CA HIS A 357 5.26 -10.19 6.68
C HIS A 357 5.04 -8.70 6.88
N VAL A 358 4.07 -8.15 6.15
CA VAL A 358 3.60 -6.77 6.28
C VAL A 358 2.40 -6.79 7.21
N SER A 359 2.69 -6.70 8.51
CA SER A 359 1.65 -6.63 9.54
C SER A 359 0.98 -5.27 9.63
N PHE A 360 -0.27 -5.25 10.10
CA PHE A 360 -1.03 -4.03 10.36
C PHE A 360 -1.75 -4.07 11.72
N GLY A 361 -2.21 -2.91 12.19
CA GLY A 361 -2.94 -2.73 13.45
C GLY A 361 -4.42 -3.13 13.38
N LEU A 362 -5.21 -2.70 14.36
CA LEU A 362 -6.64 -3.01 14.45
C LEU A 362 -7.51 -1.78 14.17
N VAL A 363 -8.78 -2.03 13.84
CA VAL A 363 -9.80 -0.99 13.72
C VAL A 363 -10.50 -0.83 15.07
N LYS A 364 -10.51 0.37 15.62
CA LYS A 364 -11.25 0.78 16.81
C LYS A 364 -12.28 1.82 16.42
N PHE A 365 -13.45 1.82 17.07
CA PHE A 365 -14.50 2.81 16.80
C PHE A 365 -14.57 3.82 17.96
N ALA A 366 -14.50 5.12 17.66
CA ALA A 366 -14.69 6.16 18.67
C ALA A 366 -16.16 6.26 19.10
N ASP A 367 -17.08 6.11 18.13
CA ASP A 367 -18.51 6.16 18.40
C ASP A 367 -19.01 4.84 19.01
N LYS A 368 -19.61 4.93 20.19
CA LYS A 368 -20.30 3.81 20.81
C LYS A 368 -21.43 3.31 19.91
N LYS A 369 -22.10 4.14 19.09
CA LYS A 369 -23.22 3.67 18.23
C LYS A 369 -22.82 2.58 17.24
N LEU A 370 -21.67 2.74 16.57
CA LEU A 370 -21.07 1.72 15.70
C LEU A 370 -20.62 0.50 16.52
N SER A 371 -20.13 0.71 17.74
CA SER A 371 -19.75 -0.37 18.68
C SER A 371 -20.92 -1.01 19.46
N THR A 372 -22.12 -0.41 19.46
CA THR A 372 -23.25 -0.77 20.37
C THR A 372 -24.20 -1.81 19.79
N ARG A 373 -24.00 -2.25 18.54
CA ARG A 373 -24.50 -3.56 18.14
C ARG A 373 -23.63 -4.60 18.85
N LYS A 374 -23.90 -4.82 20.14
CA LYS A 374 -23.13 -5.71 21.01
C LYS A 374 -22.91 -7.06 20.33
N GLY A 375 -21.72 -7.27 19.77
CA GLY A 375 -21.33 -8.52 19.12
C GLY A 375 -21.72 -8.68 17.64
N GLU A 376 -22.36 -7.69 16.98
CA GLU A 376 -22.61 -7.80 15.53
C GLU A 376 -21.41 -7.32 14.73
N VAL A 377 -21.02 -8.15 13.76
CA VAL A 377 -19.95 -7.87 12.81
C VAL A 377 -20.39 -6.75 11.86
N ILE A 378 -19.62 -5.66 11.78
CA ILE A 378 -19.86 -4.59 10.81
C ILE A 378 -19.33 -5.04 9.44
N PHE A 379 -20.23 -5.16 8.46
CA PHE A 379 -19.88 -5.46 7.07
C PHE A 379 -19.15 -4.30 6.42
N LEU A 380 -18.13 -4.61 5.63
CA LEU A 380 -17.33 -3.61 4.91
C LEU A 380 -18.17 -2.90 3.85
N GLU A 381 -19.04 -3.62 3.15
CA GLU A 381 -19.94 -3.04 2.14
C GLU A 381 -20.86 -1.98 2.75
N ASP A 382 -21.52 -2.30 3.87
CA ASP A 382 -22.39 -1.35 4.59
C ASP A 382 -21.62 -0.09 5.00
N LEU A 383 -20.38 -0.26 5.49
CA LEU A 383 -19.55 0.86 5.90
C LEU A 383 -19.16 1.75 4.70
N LEU A 384 -18.81 1.15 3.56
CA LEU A 384 -18.49 1.90 2.34
C LEU A 384 -19.73 2.64 1.83
N ASN A 385 -20.89 1.98 1.79
CA ASN A 385 -22.14 2.60 1.37
C ASN A 385 -22.57 3.74 2.31
N GLU A 386 -22.38 3.60 3.63
CA GLU A 386 -22.61 4.67 4.59
C GLU A 386 -21.68 5.86 4.33
N SER A 387 -20.39 5.60 4.05
CA SER A 387 -19.43 6.64 3.68
C SER A 387 -19.84 7.40 2.42
N ILE A 388 -20.35 6.69 1.40
CA ILE A 388 -20.84 7.28 0.14
C ILE A 388 -22.07 8.14 0.42
N SER A 389 -23.04 7.61 1.18
CA SER A 389 -24.27 8.33 1.51
C SER A 389 -23.99 9.62 2.29
N LYS A 390 -23.13 9.55 3.32
CA LYS A 390 -22.73 10.75 4.08
C LYS A 390 -21.99 11.77 3.22
N THR A 391 -21.17 11.30 2.29
CA THR A 391 -20.48 12.18 1.35
C THR A 391 -21.48 12.88 0.43
N LEU A 392 -22.50 12.16 -0.05
CA LEU A 392 -23.56 12.72 -0.87
C LEU A 392 -24.38 13.78 -0.11
N GLU A 393 -24.67 13.56 1.17
CA GLU A 393 -25.29 14.56 2.06
C GLU A 393 -24.45 15.84 2.11
N ILE A 394 -23.14 15.74 2.36
CA ILE A 394 -22.24 16.89 2.42
C ILE A 394 -22.17 17.63 1.07
N ILE A 395 -22.15 16.90 -0.05
CA ILE A 395 -22.16 17.49 -1.39
C ILE A 395 -23.47 18.25 -1.63
N ASN A 396 -24.61 17.67 -1.24
CA ASN A 396 -25.91 18.33 -1.40
C ASN A 396 -26.04 19.59 -0.54
N GLU A 397 -25.41 19.65 0.62
CA GLU A 397 -25.37 20.86 1.46
C GLU A 397 -24.47 21.96 0.87
N LYS A 398 -23.27 21.59 0.39
CA LYS A 398 -22.25 22.58 -0.04
C LYS A 398 -22.34 22.97 -1.52
N ASN A 399 -22.76 22.06 -2.38
CA ASN A 399 -22.77 22.24 -3.84
C ASN A 399 -23.94 21.47 -4.50
N PRO A 400 -25.19 21.89 -4.28
CA PRO A 400 -26.38 21.20 -4.79
C PRO A 400 -26.52 21.22 -6.32
N GLU A 401 -25.69 21.95 -7.06
CA GLU A 401 -25.75 22.00 -8.53
C GLU A 401 -24.62 21.20 -9.19
N LEU A 402 -23.82 20.48 -8.40
CA LEU A 402 -22.77 19.62 -8.94
C LEU A 402 -23.39 18.54 -9.86
N LYS A 403 -22.81 18.34 -11.04
CA LYS A 403 -23.20 17.26 -11.96
C LYS A 403 -22.64 15.93 -11.48
N ASP A 404 -23.36 14.84 -11.74
CA ASP A 404 -22.95 13.46 -11.43
C ASP A 404 -22.57 13.25 -9.94
N LYS A 405 -23.34 13.86 -9.03
CA LYS A 405 -23.05 13.84 -7.58
C LYS A 405 -22.91 12.44 -7.01
N ASP A 406 -23.71 11.48 -7.48
CA ASP A 406 -23.65 10.11 -7.00
C ASP A 406 -22.29 9.47 -7.29
N GLU A 407 -21.74 9.70 -8.48
CA GLU A 407 -20.42 9.19 -8.86
C GLU A 407 -19.28 9.94 -8.14
N VAL A 408 -19.43 11.26 -7.92
CA VAL A 408 -18.49 12.02 -7.11
C VAL A 408 -18.51 11.54 -5.66
N ALA A 409 -19.70 11.37 -5.07
CA ALA A 409 -19.88 10.87 -3.71
C ALA A 409 -19.29 9.46 -3.56
N LYS A 410 -19.47 8.60 -4.57
CA LYS A 410 -18.88 7.26 -4.61
C LYS A 410 -17.35 7.33 -4.55
N LYS A 411 -16.72 8.08 -5.45
CA LYS A 411 -15.25 8.22 -5.51
C LYS A 411 -14.67 8.87 -4.25
N VAL A 412 -15.37 9.84 -3.68
CA VAL A 412 -14.91 10.59 -2.52
C VAL A 412 -15.10 9.81 -1.23
N GLY A 413 -16.27 9.18 -1.05
CA GLY A 413 -16.54 8.33 0.11
C GLY A 413 -15.58 7.15 0.18
N VAL A 414 -15.40 6.41 -0.92
CA VAL A 414 -14.43 5.31 -0.99
C VAL A 414 -13.00 5.83 -0.80
N GLY A 415 -12.66 6.96 -1.43
CA GLY A 415 -11.35 7.60 -1.28
C GLY A 415 -11.03 7.99 0.16
N ALA A 416 -12.00 8.54 0.91
CA ALA A 416 -11.86 8.87 2.32
C ALA A 416 -11.55 7.64 3.18
N MET A 417 -12.23 6.53 2.89
CA MET A 417 -12.03 5.26 3.57
C MET A 417 -10.63 4.71 3.30
N ILE A 418 -10.25 4.52 2.04
CA ILE A 418 -8.90 4.03 1.67
C ILE A 418 -7.81 4.92 2.26
N PHE A 419 -7.96 6.24 2.13
CA PHE A 419 -6.99 7.20 2.64
C PHE A 419 -6.77 7.07 4.15
N THR A 420 -7.84 6.88 4.92
CA THR A 420 -7.73 6.74 6.37
C THR A 420 -6.92 5.50 6.76
N TYR A 421 -7.04 4.42 6.00
CA TYR A 421 -6.25 3.20 6.22
C TYR A 421 -4.79 3.33 5.79
N LEU A 422 -4.46 4.32 4.95
CA LEU A 422 -3.12 4.52 4.41
C LEU A 422 -2.40 5.78 4.94
N LYS A 423 -3.05 6.66 5.73
CA LYS A 423 -2.42 7.92 6.20
C LYS A 423 -1.41 7.72 7.34
N ASN A 424 -1.62 6.70 8.16
CA ASN A 424 -0.79 6.37 9.32
C ASN A 424 0.06 5.14 9.03
N GLY A 425 1.16 4.98 9.77
CA GLY A 425 1.98 3.77 9.66
C GLY A 425 1.14 2.53 9.92
N ARG A 426 1.31 1.49 9.11
CA ARG A 426 0.45 0.30 9.09
C ARG A 426 0.22 -0.37 10.44
N GLU A 427 1.20 -0.31 11.34
CA GLU A 427 1.12 -0.93 12.68
C GLU A 427 0.26 -0.13 13.68
N LYS A 428 -0.13 1.10 13.34
CA LYS A 428 -0.99 1.92 14.20
C LYS A 428 -2.44 1.49 14.04
N ASP A 429 -3.14 1.40 15.17
CA ASP A 429 -4.59 1.23 15.17
C ASP A 429 -5.28 2.44 14.54
N ILE A 430 -6.37 2.20 13.82
CA ILE A 430 -7.25 3.24 13.29
C ILE A 430 -8.35 3.50 14.29
N VAL A 431 -8.58 4.77 14.61
CA VAL A 431 -9.76 5.19 15.36
C VAL A 431 -10.78 5.75 14.38
N PHE A 432 -11.95 5.12 14.34
CA PHE A 432 -12.99 5.44 13.37
C PHE A 432 -13.86 6.61 13.84
N ASP A 433 -13.85 7.71 13.08
CA ASP A 433 -14.63 8.92 13.27
C ASP A 433 -15.08 9.49 11.89
N TRP A 434 -16.39 9.49 11.63
CA TRP A 434 -16.95 9.96 10.37
C TRP A 434 -16.65 11.43 10.08
N LYS A 435 -16.66 12.28 11.11
CA LYS A 435 -16.48 13.72 10.97
C LYS A 435 -15.05 14.02 10.56
N GLU A 436 -14.07 13.33 11.13
CA GLU A 436 -12.67 13.46 10.74
C GLU A 436 -12.43 12.93 9.33
N MET A 437 -12.89 11.71 9.03
CA MET A 437 -12.56 11.05 7.75
C MET A 437 -13.16 11.73 6.53
N LEU A 438 -14.38 12.26 6.67
CA LEU A 438 -15.11 12.95 5.60
C LEU A 438 -14.86 14.46 5.57
N SER A 439 -13.98 14.97 6.42
CA SER A 439 -13.63 16.39 6.47
C SER A 439 -12.92 16.83 5.17
N PHE A 440 -13.27 18.02 4.69
CA PHE A 440 -12.59 18.69 3.57
C PHE A 440 -11.40 19.54 4.04
N ASP A 441 -11.14 19.54 5.35
CA ASP A 441 -10.03 20.21 6.01
C ASP A 441 -9.17 19.16 6.73
N GLY A 442 -7.86 19.42 6.84
CA GLY A 442 -6.92 18.54 7.53
C GLY A 442 -6.29 17.49 6.63
N GLU A 443 -5.89 16.36 7.22
CA GLU A 443 -5.15 15.28 6.55
C GLU A 443 -6.09 14.12 6.18
N THR A 444 -6.93 14.36 5.16
CA THR A 444 -8.01 13.44 4.77
C THR A 444 -8.01 13.18 3.26
N GLY A 445 -8.68 12.09 2.85
CA GLY A 445 -8.88 11.78 1.42
C GLY A 445 -9.64 12.87 0.67
N PRO A 446 -10.80 13.34 1.19
CA PRO A 446 -11.56 14.42 0.56
C PRO A 446 -10.77 15.72 0.43
N TYR A 447 -9.91 16.08 1.40
CA TYR A 447 -9.04 17.26 1.29
C TYR A 447 -8.12 17.19 0.06
N ILE A 448 -7.51 16.03 -0.20
CA ILE A 448 -6.59 15.86 -1.35
C ILE A 448 -7.37 15.80 -2.67
N GLN A 449 -8.47 15.06 -2.72
CA GLN A 449 -9.34 15.02 -3.90
C GLN A 449 -9.90 16.40 -4.25
N TYR A 450 -10.30 17.18 -3.23
CA TYR A 450 -10.74 18.55 -3.39
C TYR A 450 -9.61 19.48 -3.86
N THR A 451 -8.39 19.28 -3.36
CA THR A 451 -7.21 20.03 -3.84
C THR A 451 -6.94 19.76 -5.33
N TYR A 452 -7.06 18.50 -5.76
CA TYR A 452 -6.99 18.14 -7.18
C TYR A 452 -8.12 18.79 -8.00
N ALA A 453 -9.37 18.68 -7.55
CA ALA A 453 -10.53 19.27 -8.24
C ALA A 453 -10.41 20.80 -8.35
N ARG A 454 -9.88 21.46 -7.31
CA ARG A 454 -9.59 22.89 -7.31
C ARG A 454 -8.54 23.26 -8.35
N ALA A 455 -7.43 22.51 -8.43
CA ALA A 455 -6.41 22.72 -9.45
C ALA A 455 -7.01 22.60 -10.87
N LYS A 456 -7.85 21.58 -11.12
CA LYS A 456 -8.56 21.42 -12.39
C LYS A 456 -9.55 22.54 -12.68
N SER A 457 -10.25 23.04 -11.66
CA SER A 457 -11.15 24.19 -11.77
C SER A 457 -10.41 25.48 -12.17
N ILE A 458 -9.22 25.72 -11.60
CA ILE A 458 -8.36 26.85 -11.97
C ILE A 458 -7.99 26.77 -13.45
N LEU A 459 -7.52 25.61 -13.91
CA LEU A 459 -7.13 25.38 -15.31
C LEU A 459 -8.32 25.55 -16.27
N ARG A 460 -9.52 25.09 -15.91
CA ARG A 460 -10.74 25.31 -16.72
C ARG A 460 -11.11 26.80 -16.82
N LYS A 461 -10.97 27.55 -15.73
CA LYS A 461 -11.37 28.98 -15.70
C LYS A 461 -10.37 29.88 -16.41
N LEU A 462 -9.08 29.58 -16.29
CA LEU A 462 -8.01 30.44 -16.80
C LEU A 462 -7.45 29.96 -18.16
N GLY A 463 -7.82 28.77 -18.61
CA GLY A 463 -7.29 28.17 -19.82
C GLY A 463 -5.90 27.56 -19.64
N THR A 464 -5.30 27.16 -20.75
CA THR A 464 -3.90 26.72 -20.80
C THR A 464 -2.97 27.93 -20.91
N ALA A 465 -1.74 27.79 -20.42
CA ALA A 465 -0.71 28.82 -20.64
C ALA A 465 -0.44 29.00 -22.14
N GLU A 466 -0.58 30.23 -22.63
CA GLU A 466 -0.37 30.62 -24.03
C GLU A 466 0.75 31.67 -24.11
N GLY A 467 1.75 31.44 -24.96
CA GLY A 467 2.88 32.36 -25.17
C GLY A 467 4.14 31.98 -24.39
N GLU A 468 5.00 32.98 -24.14
CA GLU A 468 6.31 32.79 -23.51
C GLU A 468 6.14 32.49 -22.01
N ILE A 469 6.91 31.51 -21.51
CA ILE A 469 6.90 31.09 -20.10
C ILE A 469 8.26 31.40 -19.51
N ASP A 470 8.26 32.12 -18.39
CA ASP A 470 9.48 32.44 -17.66
C ASP A 470 9.44 31.81 -16.26
N TYR A 471 10.01 30.60 -16.16
CA TYR A 471 10.08 29.85 -14.90
C TYR A 471 10.98 30.52 -13.86
N CYS A 472 11.89 31.41 -14.25
CA CYS A 472 12.75 32.15 -13.31
C CYS A 472 11.93 33.11 -12.44
N LYS A 473 10.70 33.45 -12.86
CA LYS A 473 9.80 34.31 -12.07
C LYS A 473 9.04 33.56 -10.97
N LEU A 474 9.11 32.23 -10.91
CA LEU A 474 8.58 31.44 -9.79
C LEU A 474 9.60 31.42 -8.63
N ASN A 475 9.84 32.58 -8.04
CA ASN A 475 10.95 32.81 -7.10
C ASN A 475 10.52 32.98 -5.65
N THR A 476 9.23 32.90 -5.35
CA THR A 476 8.73 33.01 -3.98
C THR A 476 9.05 31.76 -3.16
N SER A 477 9.07 31.90 -1.84
CA SER A 477 9.33 30.77 -0.93
C SER A 477 8.30 29.65 -1.10
N GLU A 478 7.03 30.00 -1.30
CA GLU A 478 5.93 29.03 -1.42
C GLU A 478 5.94 28.30 -2.76
N GLU A 479 6.23 29.02 -3.85
CA GLU A 479 6.38 28.39 -5.17
C GLU A 479 7.53 27.39 -5.15
N PHE A 480 8.70 27.80 -4.66
CA PHE A 480 9.87 26.94 -4.60
C PHE A 480 9.70 25.76 -3.63
N GLU A 481 9.04 25.97 -2.48
CA GLU A 481 8.66 24.90 -1.55
C GLU A 481 7.79 23.84 -2.24
N LEU A 482 6.74 24.25 -2.96
CA LEU A 482 5.89 23.33 -3.72
C LEU A 482 6.69 22.56 -4.78
N ILE A 483 7.54 23.24 -5.55
CA ILE A 483 8.35 22.61 -6.61
C ILE A 483 9.29 21.54 -6.03
N LYS A 484 9.90 21.78 -4.86
CA LYS A 484 10.73 20.78 -4.18
C LYS A 484 9.93 19.54 -3.79
N TYR A 485 8.71 19.70 -3.27
CA TYR A 485 7.86 18.55 -2.99
C TYR A 485 7.54 17.77 -4.26
N LEU A 486 7.16 18.45 -5.34
CA LEU A 486 6.88 17.81 -6.64
C LEU A 486 8.08 17.04 -7.20
N GLU A 487 9.29 17.58 -7.07
CA GLU A 487 10.53 16.93 -7.50
C GLU A 487 10.80 15.64 -6.70
N SER A 488 10.62 15.71 -5.37
CA SER A 488 10.89 14.58 -4.47
C SER A 488 9.88 13.43 -4.51
N PHE A 489 8.88 13.48 -5.40
CA PHE A 489 7.82 12.48 -5.52
C PHE A 489 8.36 11.06 -5.71
N GLN A 490 9.29 10.85 -6.65
CA GLN A 490 9.89 9.54 -6.91
C GLN A 490 10.61 8.97 -5.68
N LYS A 491 11.31 9.82 -4.93
CA LYS A 491 11.98 9.40 -3.70
C LYS A 491 10.98 8.86 -2.68
N SER A 492 9.82 9.51 -2.53
CA SER A 492 8.77 9.01 -1.62
C SER A 492 8.23 7.63 -2.03
N ILE A 493 8.18 7.33 -3.33
CA ILE A 493 7.80 6.01 -3.85
C ILE A 493 8.85 4.96 -3.49
N PHE A 494 10.14 5.27 -3.69
CA PHE A 494 11.23 4.38 -3.30
C PHE A 494 11.27 4.11 -1.79
N ASP A 495 11.09 5.15 -0.98
CA ASP A 495 11.03 5.02 0.48
C ASP A 495 9.83 4.13 0.92
N ALA A 496 8.69 4.25 0.24
CA ALA A 496 7.52 3.40 0.48
C ALA A 496 7.77 1.93 0.10
N ILE A 497 8.48 1.67 -1.01
CA ILE A 497 8.86 0.31 -1.45
C ILE A 497 9.84 -0.34 -0.49
N ASP A 498 10.87 0.38 -0.07
CA ASP A 498 11.92 -0.15 0.79
C ASP A 498 11.36 -0.58 2.15
N LYS A 499 10.44 0.22 2.71
CA LYS A 499 9.81 -0.02 4.01
C LYS A 499 8.50 -0.79 3.94
N LEU A 500 8.01 -1.11 2.74
CA LEU A 500 6.67 -1.65 2.48
C LEU A 500 5.59 -0.85 3.23
N GLU A 501 5.65 0.48 3.12
CA GLU A 501 4.87 1.43 3.91
C GLU A 501 4.21 2.50 3.02
N PRO A 502 2.97 2.26 2.55
CA PRO A 502 2.23 3.22 1.74
C PRO A 502 2.03 4.59 2.41
N SER A 503 2.02 4.66 3.75
CA SER A 503 1.82 5.93 4.46
C SER A 503 2.91 6.97 4.24
N ILE A 504 4.09 6.55 3.78
CA ILE A 504 5.15 7.47 3.36
C ILE A 504 4.69 8.28 2.13
N LEU A 505 4.15 7.60 1.13
CA LEU A 505 3.58 8.23 -0.05
C LEU A 505 2.36 9.08 0.31
N THR A 506 1.47 8.56 1.17
CA THR A 506 0.28 9.30 1.61
C THR A 506 0.63 10.65 2.25
N ARG A 507 1.61 10.67 3.17
CA ARG A 507 2.10 11.90 3.79
C ARG A 507 2.72 12.85 2.79
N HIS A 508 3.49 12.32 1.84
CA HIS A 508 4.08 13.14 0.81
C HIS A 508 3.03 13.85 -0.07
N ILE A 509 1.93 13.17 -0.43
CA ILE A 509 0.80 13.79 -1.14
C ILE A 509 0.06 14.81 -0.28
N ILE A 510 -0.06 14.59 1.04
CA ILE A 510 -0.59 15.60 1.98
C ILE A 510 0.28 16.87 1.93
N ASP A 511 1.60 16.73 1.98
CA ASP A 511 2.53 17.86 1.99
C ASP A 511 2.46 18.65 0.68
N ILE A 512 2.35 17.97 -0.48
CA ILE A 512 2.09 18.61 -1.77
C ILE A 512 0.77 19.39 -1.74
N ALA A 513 -0.32 18.79 -1.24
CA ALA A 513 -1.63 19.44 -1.18
C ALA A 513 -1.62 20.68 -0.26
N LYS A 514 -0.95 20.60 0.89
CA LYS A 514 -0.77 21.73 1.81
C LYS A 514 0.06 22.84 1.16
N ALA A 515 1.19 22.50 0.55
CA ALA A 515 2.06 23.47 -0.13
C ALA A 515 1.33 24.16 -1.29
N PHE A 516 0.54 23.42 -2.07
CA PHE A 516 -0.28 23.97 -3.14
C PHE A 516 -1.34 24.94 -2.62
N ASN A 517 -2.08 24.57 -1.58
CA ASN A 517 -3.11 25.43 -1.01
C ASN A 517 -2.50 26.71 -0.38
N LYS A 518 -1.32 26.61 0.24
CA LYS A 518 -0.55 27.77 0.73
C LYS A 518 -0.13 28.69 -0.43
N PHE A 519 0.44 28.13 -1.49
CA PHE A 519 0.77 28.85 -2.72
C PHE A 519 -0.47 29.57 -3.30
N TYR A 520 -1.57 28.85 -3.49
CA TYR A 520 -2.79 29.39 -4.09
C TYR A 520 -3.41 30.54 -3.26
N ASN A 521 -3.36 30.44 -1.93
CA ASN A 521 -3.91 31.46 -1.04
C ASN A 521 -3.07 32.74 -1.01
N LEU A 522 -1.74 32.63 -1.13
CA LEU A 522 -0.82 33.77 -1.03
C LEU A 522 -0.51 34.42 -2.37
N HIS A 523 -0.55 33.65 -3.47
CA HIS A 523 -0.13 34.09 -4.79
C HIS A 523 -1.29 34.05 -5.79
N LYS A 524 -1.78 35.22 -6.19
CA LYS A 524 -2.85 35.34 -7.19
C LYS A 524 -2.37 34.78 -8.53
N ILE A 525 -3.26 34.08 -9.23
CA ILE A 525 -2.99 33.54 -10.59
C ILE A 525 -3.81 34.32 -11.64
N ALA A 526 -5.11 34.50 -11.39
CA ALA A 526 -6.03 35.08 -12.36
C ALA A 526 -5.79 36.56 -12.68
N THR A 527 -5.39 37.35 -11.67
CA THR A 527 -5.28 38.81 -11.77
C THR A 527 -3.82 39.29 -11.86
N VAL A 528 -2.92 38.43 -12.33
CA VAL A 528 -1.51 38.80 -12.54
C VAL A 528 -1.43 39.55 -13.86
N GLU A 529 -0.86 40.75 -13.85
CA GLU A 529 -0.69 41.60 -15.04
C GLU A 529 0.42 41.06 -15.97
N ASP A 530 1.43 40.40 -15.40
CA ASP A 530 2.54 39.81 -16.14
C ASP A 530 2.16 38.41 -16.68
N ASP A 531 1.88 38.33 -17.97
CA ASP A 531 1.50 37.09 -18.64
C ASP A 531 2.57 35.98 -18.49
N LYS A 532 3.85 36.32 -18.40
CA LYS A 532 4.92 35.31 -18.21
C LYS A 532 4.81 34.63 -16.85
N ILE A 533 4.52 35.41 -15.79
CA ILE A 533 4.30 34.88 -14.43
C ILE A 533 3.02 34.07 -14.37
N LYS A 534 1.94 34.60 -14.95
CA LYS A 534 0.64 33.92 -15.04
C LYS A 534 0.78 32.55 -15.70
N ASN A 535 1.47 32.49 -16.84
CA ASN A 535 1.74 31.25 -17.57
C ASN A 535 2.59 30.26 -16.77
N ALA A 536 3.64 30.72 -16.09
CA ALA A 536 4.48 29.88 -15.24
C ALA A 536 3.68 29.28 -14.07
N ARG A 537 2.83 30.09 -13.41
CA ARG A 537 1.92 29.62 -12.34
C ARG A 537 0.89 28.62 -12.84
N LEU A 538 0.32 28.82 -14.03
CA LEU A 538 -0.58 27.85 -14.64
C LEU A 538 0.11 26.50 -14.88
N LYS A 539 1.37 26.50 -15.34
CA LYS A 539 2.16 25.27 -15.49
C LYS A 539 2.47 24.60 -14.15
N LEU A 540 2.72 25.37 -13.09
CA LEU A 540 2.88 24.84 -11.74
C LEU A 540 1.59 24.18 -11.22
N VAL A 541 0.41 24.78 -11.48
CA VAL A 541 -0.89 24.18 -11.16
C VAL A 541 -1.11 22.88 -11.93
N GLU A 542 -0.79 22.88 -13.23
CA GLU A 542 -0.92 21.71 -14.10
C GLU A 542 -0.05 20.55 -13.58
N ALA A 543 1.23 20.82 -13.32
CA ALA A 543 2.19 19.85 -12.77
C ALA A 543 1.75 19.32 -11.40
N THR A 544 1.30 20.20 -10.51
CA THR A 544 0.80 19.79 -9.19
C THR A 544 -0.40 18.85 -9.31
N SER A 545 -1.36 19.18 -10.18
CA SER A 545 -2.54 18.33 -10.40
C SER A 545 -2.15 16.94 -10.92
N GLN A 546 -1.12 16.87 -11.78
CA GLN A 546 -0.61 15.62 -12.33
C GLN A 546 0.04 14.74 -11.24
N VAL A 547 0.90 15.32 -10.39
CA VAL A 547 1.55 14.55 -9.30
C VAL A 547 0.54 14.05 -8.28
N ILE A 548 -0.46 14.87 -7.89
CA ILE A 548 -1.53 14.44 -6.98
C ILE A 548 -2.33 13.29 -7.61
N LYS A 549 -2.64 13.35 -8.92
CA LYS A 549 -3.32 12.26 -9.64
C LYS A 549 -2.52 10.97 -9.59
N ASN A 550 -1.22 11.02 -9.87
CA ASN A 550 -0.34 9.85 -9.83
C ASN A 550 -0.30 9.27 -8.41
N GLY A 551 -0.09 10.11 -7.40
CA GLY A 551 -0.08 9.69 -5.99
C GLY A 551 -1.37 9.02 -5.54
N LEU A 552 -2.53 9.62 -5.84
CA LEU A 552 -3.84 9.03 -5.52
C LEU A 552 -4.05 7.69 -6.25
N TYR A 553 -3.64 7.59 -7.52
CA TYR A 553 -3.69 6.34 -8.27
C TYR A 553 -2.87 5.23 -7.60
N LEU A 554 -1.65 5.53 -7.13
CA LEU A 554 -0.78 4.59 -6.42
C LEU A 554 -1.34 4.15 -5.06
N LEU A 555 -2.15 5.00 -4.42
CA LEU A 555 -2.89 4.67 -3.20
C LEU A 555 -4.20 3.91 -3.47
N GLY A 556 -4.59 3.73 -4.73
CA GLY A 556 -5.86 3.09 -5.11
C GLY A 556 -7.07 4.01 -5.00
N ILE A 557 -6.87 5.33 -4.97
CA ILE A 557 -7.91 6.35 -4.82
C ILE A 557 -8.20 7.00 -6.17
N ASN A 558 -9.49 7.05 -6.56
CA ASN A 558 -9.91 7.73 -7.78
C ASN A 558 -9.96 9.25 -7.59
N THR A 559 -9.64 10.01 -8.65
CA THR A 559 -9.78 11.48 -8.65
C THR A 559 -11.15 11.93 -9.15
N VAL A 560 -11.51 13.18 -8.82
CA VAL A 560 -12.71 13.86 -9.30
C VAL A 560 -12.32 15.20 -9.92
N GLU A 561 -12.82 15.49 -11.13
CA GLU A 561 -12.47 16.72 -11.86
C GLU A 561 -13.20 17.97 -11.33
N SER A 562 -14.29 17.76 -10.60
CA SER A 562 -15.10 18.80 -9.96
C SER A 562 -15.69 18.28 -8.67
N MET A 563 -15.77 19.15 -7.67
CA MET A 563 -16.25 18.85 -6.31
C MET A 563 -16.87 20.11 -5.71
#